data_AF-A0A931D9W4-F1
#
_entry.id   AF-A0A931D9W4-F1
#
_cell.length_a   1.000
_cell.length_b   1.000
_cell.length_c   1.000
_cell.angle_alpha   90.00
_cell.angle_beta   90.00
_cell.angle_gamma   90.00
#
_symmetry.space_group_name_H-M   'P 1'
#
loop_
_entity.id
_entity.type
_entity.pdbx_description
1 polymer ?
#
loop_
_entity_poly.entity_id
_entity_poly.type
_entity_poly.pdbx_seq_one_letter_code
_entity_poly.pdbx_strand_id
1 'polypeptide(L)'
;MLGAIHHDPEVAAALSAAGADVAALKTALCDRIDAEAGLDASALAEWGIDLAAVSAAADQAFGDGALRRAGALVRQRQRRKPGLGELAHATLMAARGEAVRLAQMPIGGRHVLLGALLTSAQTAELLEDSAQRTRLRQALEAPGAS
;
A
#
# COMPACT_ATOMS: atom_id res chain seq x y z
N MET A 1 -0.96 3.90 -3.30
CA MET A 1 0.46 3.82 -2.87
C MET A 1 1.12 2.50 -3.21
N LEU A 2 0.47 1.33 -3.06
CA LEU A 2 1.07 0.00 -3.33
C LEU A 2 1.74 -0.16 -4.72
N GLY A 3 1.20 0.46 -5.78
CA GLY A 3 1.74 0.31 -7.13
C GLY A 3 3.09 1.01 -7.37
N ALA A 4 3.42 2.05 -6.60
CA ALA A 4 4.67 2.80 -6.79
C ALA A 4 5.86 2.11 -6.10
N ILE A 5 5.62 1.38 -5.01
CA ILE A 5 6.66 0.66 -4.25
C ILE A 5 7.08 -0.62 -5.00
N HIS A 6 6.18 -1.22 -5.78
CA HIS A 6 6.44 -2.50 -6.47
C HIS A 6 7.25 -2.35 -7.77
N HIS A 7 7.24 -1.19 -8.42
CA HIS A 7 7.89 -1.02 -9.73
C HIS A 7 9.21 -0.26 -9.71
N ASP A 8 9.67 0.17 -8.55
CA ASP A 8 10.88 0.97 -8.41
C ASP A 8 12.00 0.13 -7.76
N PRO A 9 12.98 -0.37 -8.55
CA PRO A 9 14.06 -1.21 -8.02
C PRO A 9 14.95 -0.45 -7.02
N GLU A 10 14.99 0.88 -7.09
CA GLU A 10 15.77 1.72 -6.19
C GLU A 10 15.14 1.76 -4.80
N VAL A 11 13.81 1.83 -4.75
CA VAL A 11 13.05 1.76 -3.49
C VAL A 11 13.21 0.39 -2.83
N ALA A 12 13.18 -0.69 -3.63
CA ALA A 12 13.43 -2.04 -3.12
C ALA A 12 14.86 -2.18 -2.57
N ALA A 13 15.86 -1.62 -3.26
CA ALA A 13 17.24 -1.59 -2.79
C ALA A 13 17.40 -0.78 -1.50
N ALA A 14 16.75 0.38 -1.38
CA ALA A 14 16.78 1.21 -0.17
C ALA A 14 16.13 0.52 1.03
N LEU A 15 15.02 -0.19 0.82
CA LEU A 15 14.36 -1.02 1.85
C LEU A 15 15.27 -2.16 2.29
N SER A 16 15.89 -2.88 1.35
CA SER A 16 16.83 -3.96 1.66
C SER A 16 18.09 -3.44 2.37
N ALA A 17 18.65 -2.31 1.96
CA ALA A 17 19.78 -1.65 2.62
C ALA A 17 19.43 -1.17 4.05
N ALA A 18 18.16 -0.85 4.31
CA ALA A 18 17.66 -0.58 5.64
C ALA A 18 17.43 -1.86 6.47
N GLY A 19 17.65 -3.05 5.91
CA GLY A 19 17.44 -4.34 6.57
C GLY A 19 15.99 -4.80 6.57
N ALA A 20 15.15 -4.24 5.72
CA ALA A 20 13.76 -4.64 5.58
C ALA A 20 13.62 -5.82 4.60
N ASP A 21 12.90 -6.86 4.99
CA ASP A 21 12.49 -7.92 4.06
C ASP A 21 11.29 -7.42 3.24
N VAL A 22 11.56 -7.05 1.99
CA VAL A 22 10.58 -6.53 1.04
C VAL A 22 9.46 -7.53 0.76
N ALA A 23 9.75 -8.84 0.75
CA ALA A 23 8.75 -9.87 0.52
C ALA A 23 7.84 -10.04 1.73
N ALA A 24 8.40 -10.07 2.94
CA ALA A 24 7.63 -10.13 4.18
C ALA A 24 6.76 -8.87 4.37
N LEU A 25 7.29 -7.68 4.08
CA LEU A 25 6.55 -6.42 4.10
C LEU A 25 5.37 -6.43 3.15
N LYS A 26 5.56 -6.98 1.94
CA LYS A 26 4.50 -7.11 0.95
C LYS A 26 3.38 -8.01 1.48
N THR A 27 3.74 -9.18 2.02
CA THR A 27 2.76 -10.11 2.61
C THR A 27 1.99 -9.45 3.75
N ALA A 28 2.69 -8.83 4.71
CA ALA A 28 2.06 -8.13 5.83
C ALA A 28 1.14 -6.97 5.39
N LEU A 29 1.51 -6.25 4.33
CA LEU A 29 0.66 -5.21 3.74
C LEU A 29 -0.61 -5.79 3.10
N CYS A 30 -0.49 -6.88 2.36
CA CYS A 30 -1.63 -7.57 1.77
C CYS A 30 -2.57 -8.10 2.87
N ASP A 31 -2.03 -8.81 3.86
CA ASP A 31 -2.80 -9.36 4.97
C ASP A 31 -3.53 -8.25 5.75
N ARG A 32 -2.87 -7.11 5.97
CA ARG A 32 -3.49 -5.97 6.66
C ARG A 32 -4.59 -5.31 5.84
N ILE A 33 -4.42 -5.18 4.52
CA ILE A 33 -5.47 -4.64 3.64
C ILE A 33 -6.68 -5.57 3.65
N ASP A 34 -6.44 -6.88 3.65
CA ASP A 34 -7.51 -7.88 3.71
C ASP A 34 -8.22 -7.83 5.09
N ALA A 35 -7.48 -7.60 6.17
CA ALA A 35 -8.06 -7.38 7.51
C ALA A 35 -8.86 -6.06 7.60
N GLU A 36 -8.34 -4.95 7.08
CA GLU A 36 -9.03 -3.64 7.05
C GLU A 36 -10.23 -3.62 6.09
N ALA A 37 -10.27 -4.52 5.10
CA ALA A 37 -11.43 -4.71 4.23
C ALA A 37 -12.67 -5.22 4.98
N GLY A 38 -12.52 -5.57 6.27
CA GLY A 38 -13.61 -5.58 7.24
C GLY A 38 -14.60 -6.74 7.10
N LEU A 39 -14.21 -7.83 6.45
CA LEU A 39 -15.02 -9.05 6.40
C LEU A 39 -14.35 -10.12 7.25
N ASP A 40 -14.73 -10.13 8.53
CA ASP A 40 -14.40 -11.22 9.42
C ASP A 40 -15.30 -12.43 9.09
N ALA A 41 -14.69 -13.44 8.46
CA ALA A 41 -15.37 -14.66 8.06
C ALA A 41 -15.96 -15.42 9.26
N SER A 42 -15.33 -15.34 10.44
CA SER A 42 -15.85 -15.97 11.65
C SER A 42 -17.07 -15.24 12.21
N ALA A 43 -17.03 -13.90 12.27
CA ALA A 43 -18.18 -13.09 12.67
C ALA A 43 -19.38 -13.28 11.72
N LEU A 44 -19.14 -13.45 10.41
CA LEU A 44 -20.21 -13.71 9.44
C LEU A 44 -20.77 -15.13 9.59
N ALA A 45 -19.94 -16.12 9.88
CA ALA A 45 -20.38 -17.49 10.15
C ALA A 45 -21.24 -17.58 11.42
N GLU A 46 -20.95 -16.80 12.45
CA GLU A 46 -21.83 -16.68 13.64
C GLU A 46 -23.24 -16.18 13.29
N TRP A 47 -23.35 -15.38 12.23
CA TRP A 47 -24.62 -14.88 11.69
C TRP A 47 -25.23 -15.83 10.64
N GLY A 48 -24.65 -17.02 10.47
CA GLY A 48 -25.08 -18.03 9.50
C GLY A 48 -24.67 -17.77 8.06
N ILE A 49 -23.75 -16.82 7.82
CA ILE A 49 -23.26 -16.47 6.49
C ILE A 49 -21.94 -17.20 6.24
N ASP A 50 -22.01 -18.30 5.50
CA ASP A 50 -20.82 -18.99 4.97
C ASP A 50 -20.34 -18.30 3.69
N LEU A 51 -19.29 -17.47 3.83
CA LEU A 51 -18.68 -16.75 2.70
C LEU A 51 -18.14 -17.68 1.61
N ALA A 52 -17.66 -18.87 1.95
CA ALA A 52 -17.14 -19.83 0.97
C ALA A 52 -18.29 -20.42 0.15
N ALA A 53 -19.39 -20.80 0.82
CA ALA A 53 -20.60 -21.27 0.15
C ALA A 53 -21.22 -20.19 -0.75
N VAL A 54 -21.30 -18.93 -0.27
CA VAL A 54 -21.80 -17.80 -1.07
C VAL A 54 -20.91 -17.53 -2.28
N SER A 55 -19.58 -17.60 -2.11
CA SER A 55 -18.64 -17.43 -3.22
C SER A 55 -18.77 -18.54 -4.27
N ALA A 56 -18.86 -19.80 -3.83
CA ALA A 56 -19.05 -20.94 -4.73
C ALA A 56 -20.38 -20.87 -5.49
N ALA A 57 -21.48 -20.51 -4.82
CA ALA A 57 -22.78 -20.34 -5.47
C ALA A 57 -22.77 -19.19 -6.49
N ALA A 58 -22.09 -18.08 -6.17
CA ALA A 58 -21.93 -16.97 -7.09
C ALA A 58 -21.08 -17.34 -8.30
N ASP A 59 -20.01 -18.12 -8.12
CA ASP A 59 -19.17 -18.58 -9.22
C ASP A 59 -19.92 -19.58 -10.12
N GLN A 60 -20.76 -20.45 -9.55
CA GLN A 60 -21.63 -21.31 -10.35
C GLN A 60 -22.67 -20.53 -11.17
N ALA A 61 -23.26 -19.47 -10.59
CA ALA A 61 -24.32 -18.71 -11.24
C ALA A 61 -23.78 -17.67 -12.25
N PHE A 62 -22.62 -17.08 -11.97
CA PHE A 62 -22.11 -15.89 -12.69
C PHE A 62 -20.67 -16.05 -13.21
N GLY A 63 -20.07 -17.23 -13.05
CA GLY A 63 -18.73 -17.61 -13.51
C GLY A 63 -17.60 -17.27 -12.53
N ASP A 64 -16.54 -18.08 -12.52
CA ASP A 64 -15.38 -18.06 -11.60
C ASP A 64 -14.92 -16.68 -11.14
N GLY A 65 -14.94 -16.40 -9.84
CA GLY A 65 -14.58 -15.10 -9.26
C GLY A 65 -15.63 -14.00 -9.46
N ALA A 66 -16.91 -14.35 -9.53
CA ALA A 66 -18.02 -13.44 -9.80
C ALA A 66 -18.08 -12.27 -8.80
N LEU A 67 -18.05 -12.58 -7.50
CA LEU A 67 -18.10 -11.57 -6.43
C LEU A 67 -16.87 -10.67 -6.45
N ARG A 68 -15.70 -11.24 -6.73
CA ARG A 68 -14.43 -10.48 -6.85
C ARG A 68 -14.50 -9.46 -7.99
N ARG A 69 -15.01 -9.87 -9.15
CA ARG A 69 -15.23 -8.95 -10.30
C ARG A 69 -16.25 -7.86 -9.97
N ALA A 70 -17.37 -8.22 -9.35
CA ALA A 70 -18.41 -7.27 -8.95
C ALA A 70 -17.88 -6.23 -7.97
N GLY A 71 -17.14 -6.66 -6.94
CA GLY A 71 -16.48 -5.77 -6.00
C GLY A 71 -15.46 -4.83 -6.66
N ALA A 72 -14.70 -5.32 -7.64
CA ALA A 72 -13.76 -4.49 -8.40
C ALA A 72 -14.46 -3.37 -9.18
N LEU A 73 -15.61 -3.66 -9.82
CA LEU A 73 -16.43 -2.68 -10.53
C LEU A 73 -17.03 -1.63 -9.60
N VAL A 74 -17.51 -2.04 -8.42
CA VAL A 74 -18.03 -1.12 -7.39
C VAL A 74 -16.92 -0.17 -6.94
N ARG A 75 -15.73 -0.69 -6.61
CA ARG A 75 -14.56 0.12 -6.25
C ARG A 75 -14.16 1.06 -7.38
N GLN A 76 -14.19 0.61 -8.64
CA GLN A 76 -13.90 1.46 -9.80
C GLN A 76 -14.90 2.61 -9.95
N ARG A 77 -16.19 2.38 -9.68
CA ARG A 77 -17.22 3.43 -9.70
C ARG A 77 -17.08 4.40 -8.54
N GLN A 78 -16.76 3.93 -7.34
CA GLN A 78 -16.52 4.79 -6.18
C GLN A 78 -15.26 5.66 -6.38
N ARG A 79 -14.24 5.15 -7.08
CA ARG A 79 -13.07 5.90 -7.53
C ARG A 79 -13.37 7.00 -8.56
N ARG A 80 -14.58 7.07 -9.12
CA ARG A 80 -14.98 8.18 -10.03
C ARG A 80 -15.28 9.50 -9.32
N LYS A 81 -15.24 9.56 -7.98
CA LYS A 81 -15.08 10.84 -7.27
C LYS A 81 -13.58 11.16 -7.24
N PRO A 82 -13.08 12.19 -7.94
CA PRO A 82 -11.65 12.43 -8.13
C PRO A 82 -11.05 13.18 -6.94
N GLY A 83 -11.30 12.69 -5.72
CA GLY A 83 -10.60 13.13 -4.52
C GLY A 83 -9.50 12.12 -4.22
N LEU A 84 -8.25 12.55 -4.26
CA LEU A 84 -7.21 11.82 -3.57
C LEU A 84 -7.58 11.86 -2.08
N GLY A 85 -7.74 10.70 -1.44
CA GLY A 85 -8.06 10.66 -0.01
C GLY A 85 -7.07 11.51 0.79
N GLU A 86 -7.51 12.13 1.89
CA GLU A 86 -6.73 13.17 2.60
C GLU A 86 -5.29 12.75 2.89
N LEU A 87 -5.09 11.52 3.38
CA LEU A 87 -3.76 10.97 3.62
C LEU A 87 -2.91 10.87 2.35
N ALA A 88 -3.50 10.41 1.25
CA ALA A 88 -2.79 10.28 -0.01
C ALA A 88 -2.45 11.66 -0.60
N HIS A 89 -3.31 12.66 -0.39
CA HIS A 89 -3.03 14.04 -0.78
C HIS A 89 -1.91 14.65 0.04
N ALA A 90 -1.95 14.48 1.36
CA ALA A 90 -0.87 14.88 2.26
C ALA A 90 0.46 14.22 1.88
N THR A 91 0.44 12.90 1.60
CA THR A 91 1.61 12.14 1.15
C THR A 91 2.20 12.72 -0.13
N LEU A 92 1.36 13.05 -1.13
CA LEU A 92 1.82 13.61 -2.40
C LEU A 92 2.42 15.01 -2.22
N MET A 93 1.83 15.85 -1.37
CA MET A 93 2.37 17.17 -1.06
C MET A 93 3.72 17.07 -0.33
N ALA A 94 3.84 16.14 0.62
CA ALA A 94 5.10 15.86 1.29
C ALA A 94 6.17 15.33 0.31
N ALA A 95 5.79 14.40 -0.58
CA ALA A 95 6.68 13.88 -1.62
C ALA A 95 7.19 14.97 -2.56
N ARG A 96 6.32 15.91 -2.94
CA ARG A 96 6.71 17.10 -3.72
C ARG A 96 7.71 17.97 -2.96
N GLY A 97 7.49 18.20 -1.66
CA GLY A 97 8.43 18.93 -0.81
C GLY A 97 9.81 18.26 -0.76
N GLU A 98 9.84 16.94 -0.65
CA GLU A 98 11.08 16.17 -0.64
C GLU A 98 11.82 16.21 -1.99
N ALA A 99 11.09 16.13 -3.10
CA ALA A 99 11.66 16.30 -4.44
C ALA A 99 12.31 17.68 -4.62
N VAL A 100 11.65 18.74 -4.13
CA VAL A 100 12.20 20.11 -4.14
C VAL A 100 13.44 20.22 -3.24
N ARG A 101 13.38 19.67 -2.01
CA ARG A 101 14.51 19.69 -1.07
C ARG A 101 15.74 18.97 -1.61
N LEU A 102 15.54 17.89 -2.35
CA LEU A 102 16.59 17.10 -3.00
C LEU A 102 16.97 17.63 -4.39
N ALA A 103 16.34 18.72 -4.86
CA ALA A 103 16.52 19.30 -6.18
C ALA A 103 16.37 18.29 -7.33
N GLN A 104 15.41 17.37 -7.20
CA GLN A 104 15.18 16.30 -8.15
C GLN A 104 13.82 16.40 -8.84
N MET A 105 13.82 16.19 -10.16
CA MET A 105 12.63 16.07 -10.99
C MET A 105 12.81 14.89 -11.94
N PRO A 106 11.78 14.04 -12.19
CA PRO A 106 10.40 14.10 -11.67
C PRO A 106 10.22 13.55 -10.24
N ILE A 107 9.02 13.70 -9.67
CA ILE A 107 8.62 12.99 -8.43
C ILE A 107 8.61 11.48 -8.75
N GLY A 108 9.33 10.69 -7.95
CA GLY A 108 9.59 9.26 -8.16
C GLY A 108 9.30 8.45 -6.91
N GLY A 109 9.53 7.12 -6.95
CA GLY A 109 9.20 6.22 -5.84
C GLY A 109 9.87 6.61 -4.52
N ARG A 110 11.13 7.04 -4.57
CA ARG A 110 11.87 7.56 -3.39
C ARG A 110 11.16 8.72 -2.70
N HIS A 111 10.65 9.68 -3.48
CA HIS A 111 10.00 10.88 -2.98
C HIS A 111 8.65 10.54 -2.35
N VAL A 112 7.90 9.63 -2.99
CA VAL A 112 6.62 9.13 -2.46
C VAL A 112 6.83 8.39 -1.13
N LEU A 113 7.88 7.57 -1.03
CA LEU A 113 8.19 6.85 0.21
C LEU A 113 8.65 7.81 1.33
N LEU A 114 9.48 8.82 1.02
CA LEU A 114 9.84 9.87 1.97
C LEU A 114 8.61 10.65 2.47
N GLY A 115 7.70 11.01 1.56
CA GLY A 115 6.43 11.66 1.93
C GLY A 115 5.53 10.78 2.79
N ALA A 116 5.52 9.47 2.54
CA ALA A 116 4.74 8.51 3.31
C ALA A 116 5.28 8.33 4.74
N LEU A 117 6.61 8.28 4.90
CA LEU A 117 7.24 8.20 6.22
C LEU A 117 6.92 9.41 7.12
N LEU A 118 6.62 10.57 6.52
CA LEU A 118 6.25 11.78 7.24
C LEU A 118 4.77 11.86 7.60
N THR A 119 3.90 11.26 6.79
CA THR A 119 2.45 11.50 6.86
C THR A 119 1.63 10.29 7.30
N SER A 120 2.20 9.07 7.23
CA SER A 120 1.52 7.83 7.54
C SER A 120 2.17 7.13 8.73
N ALA A 121 1.48 7.15 9.88
CA ALA A 121 1.85 6.36 11.05
C ALA A 121 1.95 4.86 10.71
N GLN A 122 1.03 4.35 9.90
CA GLN A 122 0.99 2.97 9.44
C GLN A 122 2.20 2.57 8.58
N THR A 123 2.76 3.50 7.80
CA THR A 123 3.99 3.26 7.04
C THR A 123 5.20 3.28 7.98
N ALA A 124 5.15 4.12 9.00
CA ALA A 124 6.20 4.22 10.02
C ALA A 124 6.21 3.02 10.99
N GLU A 125 5.06 2.40 11.26
CA GLU A 125 4.87 1.21 12.12
C GLU A 125 5.29 -0.10 11.47
N LEU A 126 5.22 -0.18 10.12
CA LEU A 126 5.71 -1.34 9.38
C LEU A 126 7.22 -1.51 9.44
N LEU A 127 7.93 -0.49 9.91
CA LEU A 127 9.37 -0.54 10.17
C LEU A 127 9.55 -0.92 11.64
N GLU A 128 10.32 -1.98 11.88
CA GLU A 128 10.46 -2.65 13.18
C GLU A 128 10.92 -1.68 14.27
N ASP A 129 11.78 -0.71 13.94
CA ASP A 129 12.23 0.32 14.87
C ASP A 129 12.59 1.68 14.21
N SER A 130 12.88 2.67 15.06
CA SER A 130 13.30 4.02 14.66
C SER A 130 14.67 4.07 13.97
N ALA A 131 15.54 3.08 14.22
CA ALA A 131 16.85 2.97 13.60
C ALA A 131 16.73 2.49 12.15
N GLN A 132 15.84 1.55 11.87
CA GLN A 132 15.47 1.09 10.54
C GLN A 132 14.85 2.23 9.73
N ARG A 133 13.98 3.03 10.35
CA ARG A 133 13.42 4.24 9.74
C ARG A 133 14.48 5.26 9.36
N THR A 134 15.44 5.50 10.26
CA THR A 134 16.55 6.43 10.00
C THR A 134 17.43 5.95 8.86
N ARG A 135 17.79 4.66 8.85
CA ARG A 135 18.58 4.03 7.79
C ARG A 135 17.86 4.09 6.44
N LEU A 136 16.56 3.81 6.41
CA LEU A 136 15.75 3.93 5.21
C LEU A 136 15.73 5.37 4.68
N ARG A 137 15.53 6.36 5.56
CA ARG A 137 15.58 7.78 5.16
C ARG A 137 16.95 8.14 4.56
N GLN A 138 18.04 7.75 5.20
CA GLN A 138 19.40 8.00 4.70
C GLN A 138 19.63 7.34 3.35
N ALA A 139 19.21 6.09 3.16
CA ALA A 139 19.32 5.38 1.89
C ALA A 139 18.54 6.07 0.77
N LEU A 140 17.36 6.61 1.06
CA LEU A 140 16.52 7.33 0.09
C LEU A 140 17.03 8.75 -0.23
N GLU A 141 17.85 9.34 0.65
CA GLU A 141 18.46 10.66 0.45
C GLU A 141 19.80 10.59 -0.30
N ALA A 142 20.49 9.45 -0.24
CA ALA A 142 21.80 9.26 -0.86
C ALA A 142 21.74 9.47 -2.41
N PRO A 143 22.68 10.23 -2.99
CA PRO A 143 22.78 10.39 -4.43
C PRO A 143 23.39 9.13 -5.05
N GLY A 144 22.58 8.32 -5.74
CA GLY A 144 23.09 7.09 -6.37
C GLY A 144 22.05 6.20 -7.06
N ALA A 145 20.87 6.71 -7.37
CA ALA A 145 19.82 5.96 -8.01
C ALA A 145 19.19 6.91 -9.06
N SER A 146 19.60 6.75 -10.32
CA SER A 146 19.18 7.52 -11.49
C SER A 146 19.18 6.64 -12.72
#